data_AF-A0A1L8E6X0-F1
#
_entry.id   AF-A0A1L8E6X0-F1
#
_cell.length_a   1.000
_cell.length_b   1.000
_cell.length_c   1.000
_cell.angle_alpha   90.00
_cell.angle_beta   90.00
_cell.angle_gamma   90.00
#
_symmetry.space_group_name_H-M   'P 1'
#
loop_
_entity.id
_entity.type
_entity.pdbx_description
1 polymer ?
#
loop_
_entity_poly.entity_id
_entity_poly.type
_entity_poly.pdbx_seq_one_letter_code
_entity_poly.pdbx_strand_id
1 'polypeptide(L)'
;SAETPVRKCSNEAPLPLSVQVDNCSTMPCDLWKGSESQFTVQFVANRNEMMNLKAVVKFTTLGVEIPFELEASKSDVCSNLLYGAYCPLYKDEDVTYHLVLPIENHHPEVPTKVE
;
A
#
# COMPACT_ATOMS: atom_id res chain seq x y z
N SER A 1 -2.99 -15.55 -2.99
CA SER A 1 -1.65 -15.46 -2.38
C SER A 1 -1.78 -15.55 -0.86
N ALA A 2 -0.71 -15.84 -0.12
CA ALA A 2 -0.72 -15.78 1.35
C ALA A 2 -0.57 -14.33 1.83
N GLU A 3 -0.97 -14.03 3.07
CA GLU A 3 -0.76 -12.70 3.67
C GLU A 3 0.74 -12.41 3.83
N THR A 4 1.12 -11.18 3.47
CA THR A 4 2.47 -10.66 3.60
C THR A 4 2.64 -10.03 4.98
N PRO A 5 3.59 -10.48 5.82
CA PRO A 5 3.84 -9.88 7.13
C PRO A 5 4.22 -8.40 7.04
N VAL A 6 3.59 -7.57 7.87
CA VAL A 6 3.86 -6.11 7.97
C VAL A 6 4.38 -5.71 9.35
N ARG A 7 5.03 -4.55 9.43
CA ARG A 7 5.48 -3.95 10.70
C ARG A 7 4.72 -2.66 10.96
N LYS A 8 4.37 -2.40 12.23
CA LYS A 8 3.70 -1.16 12.63
C LYS A 8 4.63 0.03 12.43
N CYS A 9 4.13 1.07 11.75
CA CYS A 9 4.84 2.34 11.60
C CYS A 9 4.94 3.10 12.94
N SER A 10 5.91 4.00 13.06
CA SER A 10 6.15 4.78 14.29
C SER A 10 5.07 5.82 14.59
N ASN A 11 4.22 6.16 13.62
CA ASN A 11 3.16 7.17 13.74
C ASN A 11 1.89 6.68 14.46
N GLU A 12 1.96 5.53 15.13
CA GLU A 12 0.88 4.88 15.88
C GLU A 12 -0.38 4.53 15.08
N ALA A 13 -0.37 4.70 13.75
CA ALA A 13 -1.51 4.36 12.90
C ALA A 13 -1.92 2.88 13.09
N PRO A 14 -3.23 2.57 13.01
CA PRO A 14 -3.71 1.20 13.05
C PRO A 14 -3.04 0.36 11.96
N LEU A 15 -2.74 -0.89 12.28
CA LEU A 15 -2.37 -1.85 11.25
C LEU A 15 -3.59 -2.17 10.38
N PRO A 16 -3.40 -2.44 9.08
CA PRO A 16 -4.45 -3.04 8.26
C PRO A 16 -4.82 -4.43 8.82
N LEU A 17 -6.00 -4.92 8.45
CA LEU A 17 -6.42 -6.29 8.73
C LEU A 17 -5.49 -7.29 8.03
N SER A 18 -5.15 -7.02 6.77
CA SER A 18 -4.22 -7.83 5.99
C SER A 18 -3.56 -7.02 4.89
N VAL A 19 -2.37 -7.48 4.47
CA VAL A 19 -1.69 -7.03 3.26
C VAL A 19 -1.30 -8.27 2.47
N GLN A 20 -1.51 -8.25 1.17
CA GLN A 20 -1.02 -9.26 0.24
C GLN A 20 -0.24 -8.56 -0.85
N VAL A 21 1.04 -8.90 -0.98
CA VAL A 21 1.88 -8.49 -2.11
C VAL A 21 1.96 -9.66 -3.08
N ASP A 22 1.69 -9.40 -4.36
CA ASP A 22 1.70 -10.44 -5.37
C ASP A 22 3.07 -11.15 -5.42
N ASN A 23 3.02 -12.48 -5.46
CA ASN A 23 4.18 -13.37 -5.43
C ASN A 23 5.09 -13.23 -4.18
N CYS A 24 4.58 -12.69 -3.06
CA CYS A 24 5.33 -12.61 -1.81
C CYS A 24 4.65 -13.34 -0.65
N SER A 25 5.04 -14.60 -0.44
CA SER A 25 4.61 -15.43 0.70
C SER A 25 5.58 -15.41 1.88
N THR A 26 6.79 -14.88 1.70
CA THR A 26 7.81 -14.74 2.75
C THR A 26 8.54 -13.42 2.62
N MET A 27 8.89 -12.80 3.74
CA MET A 27 9.70 -11.59 3.74
C MET A 27 11.21 -11.92 3.70
N PRO A 28 12.04 -11.10 3.02
CA PRO A 28 11.67 -9.92 2.24
C PRO A 28 10.98 -10.28 0.90
N CYS A 29 10.12 -9.39 0.39
CA CYS A 29 9.53 -9.54 -0.94
C CYS A 29 10.53 -9.14 -2.03
N ASP A 30 10.60 -9.94 -3.10
CA ASP A 30 11.30 -9.57 -4.33
C ASP A 30 10.37 -8.73 -5.22
N LEU A 31 10.70 -7.46 -5.40
CA LEU A 31 9.99 -6.54 -6.29
C LEU A 31 10.87 -6.24 -7.50
N TRP A 32 10.34 -6.44 -8.70
CA TRP A 32 11.11 -6.35 -9.94
C TRP A 32 11.14 -4.92 -10.48
N LYS A 33 12.34 -4.44 -10.80
CA LYS A 33 12.50 -3.13 -11.45
C LYS A 33 11.90 -3.12 -12.84
N GLY A 34 11.34 -1.99 -13.23
CA GLY A 34 10.67 -1.81 -14.52
C GLY A 34 9.31 -2.52 -14.59
N SER A 35 8.77 -2.99 -13.46
CA SER A 35 7.45 -3.63 -13.38
C SER A 35 6.53 -2.93 -12.38
N GLU A 36 5.28 -3.37 -12.36
CA GLU A 36 4.30 -2.98 -11.34
C GLU A 36 4.09 -4.15 -10.37
N SER A 37 4.16 -3.85 -9.08
CA SER A 37 3.86 -4.78 -7.99
C SER A 37 2.44 -4.51 -7.50
N GLN A 38 1.64 -5.57 -7.35
CA GLN A 38 0.25 -5.45 -6.92
C GLN A 38 0.15 -5.71 -5.42
N PHE A 39 -0.61 -4.85 -4.75
CA PHE A 39 -0.87 -4.93 -3.32
C PHE A 39 -2.38 -4.98 -3.11
N THR A 40 -2.85 -5.95 -2.34
CA THR A 40 -4.23 -5.99 -1.83
C THR A 40 -4.18 -5.71 -0.33
N VAL A 41 -4.82 -4.62 0.10
CA VAL A 41 -4.81 -4.16 1.49
C VAL A 41 -6.22 -4.16 2.02
N GLN A 42 -6.47 -4.89 3.11
CA GLN A 42 -7.74 -4.83 3.83
C GLN A 42 -7.57 -3.97 5.07
N PHE A 43 -8.44 -2.99 5.27
CA PHE A 43 -8.38 -2.11 6.43
C PHE A 43 -9.78 -1.74 6.92
N VAL A 44 -9.85 -1.32 8.18
CA VAL A 44 -11.08 -0.80 8.80
C VAL A 44 -11.02 0.72 8.79
N ALA A 45 -12.04 1.36 8.24
CA ALA A 45 -12.20 2.80 8.29
C ALA A 45 -12.35 3.27 9.75
N ASN A 46 -11.57 4.29 10.13
CA ASN A 46 -11.47 4.73 11.52
C ASN A 46 -12.28 6.00 11.83
N ARG A 47 -12.94 6.57 10.82
CA ARG A 47 -13.73 7.81 10.90
C ARG A 47 -14.93 7.71 9.95
N ASN A 48 -15.96 8.52 10.21
CA ASN A 48 -17.09 8.67 9.31
C ASN A 48 -16.78 9.64 8.17
N GLU A 49 -17.48 9.48 7.05
CA GLU A 49 -17.45 10.40 5.90
C GLU A 49 -16.05 10.58 5.29
N MET A 50 -15.27 9.49 5.21
CA MET A 50 -13.97 9.51 4.55
C MET A 50 -14.16 9.55 3.03
N MET A 51 -14.25 10.75 2.46
CA MET A 51 -14.57 11.00 1.04
C MET A 51 -13.35 10.98 0.11
N ASN A 52 -12.17 11.39 0.62
CA ASN A 52 -10.97 11.60 -0.17
C ASN A 52 -9.79 10.93 0.52
N LEU A 53 -9.51 9.69 0.16
CA LEU A 53 -8.36 8.94 0.69
C LEU A 53 -7.27 8.91 -0.39
N LYS A 54 -6.06 9.38 -0.04
CA LYS A 54 -4.88 9.33 -0.90
C LYS A 54 -3.83 8.37 -0.30
N ALA A 55 -3.40 7.38 -1.07
CA ALA A 55 -2.26 6.54 -0.75
C ALA A 55 -0.97 7.34 -0.96
N VAL A 56 -0.06 7.25 0.00
CA VAL A 56 1.29 7.81 -0.05
C VAL A 56 2.24 6.65 0.18
N VAL A 57 3.22 6.50 -0.71
CA VAL A 57 4.23 5.44 -0.60
C VAL A 57 5.60 6.08 -0.41
N LYS A 58 6.35 5.54 0.55
CA LYS A 58 7.72 5.95 0.84
C LYS A 58 8.67 4.78 0.69
N PHE A 59 9.70 4.99 -0.11
CA PHE A 59 10.82 4.05 -0.21
C PHE A 59 11.98 4.56 0.64
N THR A 60 12.40 3.80 1.64
CA THR A 60 13.59 4.12 2.44
C THR A 60 14.66 3.07 2.23
N THR A 61 15.81 3.47 1.70
CA THR A 61 16.95 2.61 1.43
C THR A 61 18.16 3.12 2.19
N LEU A 62 18.82 2.27 2.97
CA LEU A 62 20.04 2.62 3.72
C LEU A 62 19.89 3.90 4.59
N GLY A 63 18.68 4.15 5.10
CA GLY A 63 18.37 5.33 5.92
C GLY A 63 18.01 6.60 5.14
N VAL A 64 17.93 6.54 3.81
CA VAL A 64 17.57 7.67 2.94
C VAL A 64 16.21 7.42 2.28
N GLU A 65 15.31 8.41 2.32
CA GLU A 65 14.03 8.37 1.60
C GLU A 65 14.27 8.68 0.12
N ILE A 66 13.85 7.78 -0.77
CA ILE A 66 13.90 7.96 -2.22
C ILE A 66 12.65 8.76 -2.61
N PRO A 67 12.80 9.92 -3.29
CA PRO A 67 11.67 10.68 -3.78
C PRO A 67 10.81 9.84 -4.73
N PHE A 68 9.52 9.73 -4.41
CA PHE A 68 8.57 8.98 -5.20
C PHE A 68 7.18 9.59 -5.01
N GLU A 69 6.42 9.69 -6.09
CA GLU A 69 5.01 10.10 -6.04
C GLU A 69 4.18 9.13 -6.89
N LEU A 70 3.14 8.58 -6.27
CA LEU A 70 2.15 7.79 -6.99
C LEU A 70 1.36 8.69 -7.94
N GLU A 71 1.13 8.19 -9.15
CA GLU A 71 0.20 8.80 -10.10
C GLU A 71 -1.17 9.03 -9.46
N ALA A 72 -1.88 10.10 -9.88
CA ALA A 72 -3.17 10.46 -9.30
C ALA A 72 -4.19 9.32 -9.34
N SER A 73 -4.24 8.57 -10.44
CA SER A 73 -5.12 7.42 -10.62
C SER A 73 -4.80 6.25 -9.70
N LYS A 74 -3.52 6.05 -9.34
CA LYS A 74 -3.06 4.96 -8.47
C LYS A 74 -3.13 5.33 -6.98
N SER A 75 -2.97 6.63 -6.68
CA SER A 75 -3.01 7.15 -5.31
C SER A 75 -4.42 7.39 -4.78
N ASP A 76 -5.44 7.55 -5.63
CA ASP A 76 -6.83 7.67 -5.19
C ASP A 76 -7.35 6.31 -4.68
N VAL A 77 -7.42 6.15 -3.36
CA VAL A 77 -7.89 4.91 -2.73
C VAL A 77 -9.36 4.65 -3.06
N CYS A 78 -10.20 5.68 -3.09
CA CYS A 78 -11.64 5.54 -3.31
C CYS A 78 -11.96 4.95 -4.69
N SER A 79 -11.20 5.35 -5.71
CA SER A 79 -11.33 4.85 -7.08
C SER A 79 -10.78 3.43 -7.29
N ASN A 80 -10.02 2.92 -6.32
CA ASN A 80 -9.33 1.62 -6.39
C ASN A 80 -9.79 0.64 -5.29
N LEU A 81 -10.95 0.90 -4.69
CA LEU A 81 -11.62 -0.05 -3.82
C LEU A 81 -12.14 -1.24 -4.63
N LEU A 82 -12.00 -2.44 -4.07
CA LEU A 82 -12.47 -3.68 -4.68
C LEU A 82 -13.89 -4.03 -4.23
N TYR A 83 -14.47 -5.03 -4.91
CA TYR A 83 -15.76 -5.65 -4.54
C TYR A 83 -16.96 -4.67 -4.50
N GLY A 84 -16.87 -3.58 -5.26
CA GLY A 84 -17.95 -2.59 -5.35
C GLY A 84 -18.05 -1.65 -4.14
N ALA A 85 -17.06 -1.66 -3.23
CA ALA A 85 -16.95 -0.63 -2.21
C ALA A 85 -16.63 0.73 -2.85
N TYR A 86 -17.15 1.82 -2.26
CA TYR A 86 -16.99 3.17 -2.76
C TYR A 86 -17.01 4.17 -1.60
N CYS A 87 -16.41 5.34 -1.78
CA CYS A 87 -16.45 6.41 -0.80
C CYS A 87 -17.80 7.17 -0.83
N PRO A 88 -18.29 7.73 0.30
CA PRO A 88 -17.62 7.79 1.60
C PRO A 88 -17.52 6.45 2.33
N LEU A 89 -16.39 6.24 2.99
CA LEU A 89 -16.28 5.18 4.00
C LEU A 89 -16.73 5.71 5.36
N TYR A 90 -17.43 4.85 6.09
CA TYR A 90 -17.88 5.09 7.46
C TYR A 90 -17.06 4.29 8.47
N LYS A 91 -17.05 4.77 9.70
CA LYS A 91 -16.29 4.14 10.78
C LYS A 91 -16.77 2.69 10.94
N ASP A 92 -15.80 1.80 11.16
CA ASP A 92 -15.99 0.37 11.40
C ASP A 92 -16.36 -0.43 10.12
N GLU A 93 -16.42 0.21 8.94
CA GLU A 93 -16.47 -0.50 7.66
C GLU A 93 -15.10 -1.11 7.33
N ASP A 94 -15.07 -2.40 7.00
CA ASP A 94 -13.92 -3.06 6.41
C ASP A 94 -13.99 -3.01 4.89
N VAL A 95 -12.89 -2.57 4.26
CA VAL A 95 -12.80 -2.48 2.79
C VAL A 95 -11.48 -3.04 2.30
N THR A 96 -11.49 -3.44 1.02
CA THR A 96 -10.30 -3.90 0.31
C THR A 96 -9.87 -2.86 -0.71
N TYR A 97 -8.63 -2.40 -0.62
CA TYR A 97 -7.98 -1.47 -1.55
C TYR A 97 -6.94 -2.21 -2.38
N HIS A 98 -6.91 -1.92 -3.68
CA HIS A 98 -5.91 -2.43 -4.61
C HIS A 98 -4.91 -1.34 -4.99
N LEU A 99 -3.64 -1.51 -4.61
CA LEU A 99 -2.55 -0.61 -4.98
C LEU A 99 -1.70 -1.25 -6.07
N VAL A 100 -1.57 -0.53 -7.18
CA VAL A 100 -0.59 -0.81 -8.24
C VAL A 100 0.65 0.04 -7.98
N LEU A 101 1.74 -0.57 -7.52
CA LEU A 101 2.98 0.13 -7.18
C LEU A 101 4.03 -0.05 -8.28
N PRO A 102 4.35 0.98 -9.08
CA PRO A 102 5.45 0.91 -10.04
C PRO A 102 6.81 0.90 -9.32
N ILE A 103 7.70 0.02 -9.75
CA ILE A 103 9.07 -0.08 -9.26
C ILE A 103 10.00 0.40 -10.35
N GLU A 104 10.46 1.64 -10.25
CA GLU A 104 11.25 2.26 -11.32
C GLU A 104 12.65 1.66 -11.46
N ASN A 105 13.20 1.72 -12.69
CA ASN A 105 14.53 1.17 -12.99
C ASN A 105 15.68 1.78 -12.19
N HIS A 106 15.48 2.99 -11.68
CA HIS A 106 16.47 3.73 -10.92
C HIS A 106 16.49 3.36 -9.42
N HIS A 107 15.55 2.53 -8.94
CA HIS A 107 15.59 2.02 -7.57
C HIS A 107 16.83 1.14 -7.34
N PRO A 108 17.47 1.24 -6.17
CA PRO A 108 18.65 0.45 -5.83
C PRO A 108 18.27 -1.01 -5.57
N GLU A 109 19.17 -1.94 -5.92
CA GLU A 109 19.01 -3.40 -5.71
C GLU A 109 19.48 -3.81 -4.31
N VAL A 110 18.87 -3.23 -3.28
CA VAL A 110 19.15 -3.54 -1.87
C VAL A 110 17.85 -3.53 -1.06
N PRO A 111 17.84 -4.13 0.15
CA PRO A 111 16.66 -4.08 1.01
C PRO A 111 16.15 -2.65 1.21
N THR A 112 14.89 -2.44 0.83
CA THR A 112 14.22 -1.14 0.89
C THR A 112 12.96 -1.30 1.73
N LYS A 113 12.80 -0.42 2.71
CA LYS A 113 11.56 -0.33 3.50
C LYS A 113 10.51 0.40 2.66
N VAL A 114 9.33 -0.19 2.53
CA VAL A 114 8.15 0.42 1.90
C VAL A 114 7.14 0.72 3.00
N GLU A 115 6.67 1.97 3.06
CA GLU A 115 5.65 2.47 4.00
C GLU A 115 4.53 3.20 3.26
#